data_AF-A0A5S3UQP8-F1
#
_entry.id   AF-A0A5S3UQP8-F1
#
_cell.length_a   1.000
_cell.length_b   1.000
_cell.length_c   1.000
_cell.angle_alpha   90.00
_cell.angle_beta   90.00
_cell.angle_gamma   90.00
#
_symmetry.space_group_name_H-M   'P 1'
#
loop_
_entity.id
_entity.type
_entity.pdbx_description
1 polymer ?
#
loop_
_entity_poly.entity_id
_entity_poly.type
_entity_poly.pdbx_seq_one_letter_code
_entity_poly.pdbx_strand_id
1 'polypeptide(L)'
;MKFEQLLNHFDMGICVEQLQKESLLDIALLFVCIDEKIETEEMDIVRDWANTLHWNSAITLQDYMDDALGKCLIAIKQEETECFIQHRLSHIVDKPMRELAVSIAHRISEANGEVCDSEKRALAMLESEI
;
A
#
# COMPACT_ATOMS: atom_id res chain seq x y z
N MET A 1 -41.97 -9.38 -0.55
CA MET A 1 -41.31 -8.29 -1.31
C MET A 1 -40.63 -7.33 -0.34
N LYS A 2 -39.38 -7.58 0.07
CA LYS A 2 -38.45 -6.64 0.73
C LYS A 2 -36.99 -7.15 0.64
N PHE A 3 -36.60 -7.75 -0.49
CA PHE A 3 -35.21 -8.16 -0.72
C PHE A 3 -34.49 -7.18 -1.68
N GLU A 4 -35.24 -6.49 -2.53
CA GLU A 4 -34.72 -5.50 -3.49
C GLU A 4 -34.31 -4.17 -2.85
N GLN A 5 -34.75 -3.89 -1.61
CA GLN A 5 -34.30 -2.70 -0.88
C GLN A 5 -32.95 -2.88 -0.17
N LEU A 6 -32.47 -4.11 0.01
CA LEU A 6 -31.10 -4.35 0.48
C LEU A 6 -30.07 -4.18 -0.65
N LEU A 7 -30.50 -4.34 -1.90
CA LEU A 7 -29.68 -4.10 -3.09
C LEU A 7 -29.51 -2.60 -3.45
N ASN A 8 -30.25 -1.70 -2.80
CA ASN A 8 -29.96 -0.25 -2.87
C ASN A 8 -28.87 0.19 -1.89
N HIS A 9 -28.35 -0.72 -1.07
CA HIS A 9 -27.18 -0.52 -0.21
C HIS A 9 -25.95 -1.28 -0.72
N PHE A 10 -25.98 -1.75 -1.97
CA PHE A 10 -24.83 -2.34 -2.69
C PHE A 10 -23.85 -1.25 -3.18
N ASP A 11 -23.56 -0.30 -2.29
CA ASP A 11 -22.39 0.57 -2.30
C ASP A 11 -21.19 -0.11 -1.59
N MET A 12 -21.31 -1.42 -1.31
CA MET A 12 -20.42 -2.20 -0.43
C MET A 12 -19.33 -3.02 -1.14
N GLY A 13 -19.25 -3.02 -2.49
CA GLY A 13 -18.15 -3.66 -3.23
C GLY A 13 -16.97 -2.72 -3.49
N ILE A 14 -17.28 -1.44 -3.76
CA ILE A 14 -16.30 -0.41 -4.11
C ILE A 14 -15.38 -0.12 -2.92
N CYS A 15 -15.91 -0.11 -1.70
CA CYS A 15 -15.11 0.14 -0.49
C CYS A 15 -14.06 -0.94 -0.23
N VAL A 16 -14.35 -2.22 -0.53
CA VAL A 16 -13.39 -3.30 -0.27
C VAL A 16 -12.26 -3.26 -1.29
N GLU A 17 -12.55 -3.08 -2.58
CA GLU A 17 -11.51 -2.93 -3.61
C GLU A 17 -10.69 -1.63 -3.42
N GLN A 18 -11.33 -0.54 -3.00
CA GLN A 18 -10.63 0.72 -2.72
C GLN A 18 -9.76 0.61 -1.47
N LEU A 19 -10.22 -0.06 -0.41
CA LEU A 19 -9.45 -0.29 0.82
C LEU A 19 -8.21 -1.17 0.58
N GLN A 20 -8.33 -2.16 -0.30
CA GLN A 20 -7.17 -2.95 -0.76
C GLN A 20 -6.23 -2.10 -1.61
N LYS A 21 -6.80 -1.30 -2.52
CA LYS A 21 -6.22 -0.12 -3.21
C LYS A 21 -5.22 0.65 -2.34
N GLU A 22 -5.83 1.23 -1.32
CA GLU A 22 -5.24 2.06 -0.28
C GLU A 22 -4.20 1.30 0.54
N SER A 23 -4.48 0.04 0.91
CA SER A 23 -3.52 -0.77 1.66
C SER A 23 -2.27 -1.12 0.88
N LEU A 24 -2.41 -1.40 -0.42
CA LEU A 24 -1.27 -1.61 -1.30
C LEU A 24 -0.44 -0.34 -1.47
N LEU A 25 -1.10 0.80 -1.65
CA LEU A 25 -0.44 2.08 -1.79
C LEU A 25 0.36 2.45 -0.54
N ASP A 26 -0.20 2.22 0.65
CA ASP A 26 0.53 2.46 1.89
C ASP A 26 1.71 1.52 2.10
N ILE A 27 1.59 0.24 1.72
CA ILE A 27 2.75 -0.66 1.74
C ILE A 27 3.82 -0.12 0.79
N ALA A 28 3.46 0.24 -0.45
CA ALA A 28 4.41 0.80 -1.42
C ALA A 28 5.10 2.06 -0.87
N LEU A 29 4.35 3.02 -0.31
CA LEU A 29 4.89 4.26 0.26
C LEU A 29 5.74 4.01 1.50
N LEU A 30 5.42 3.00 2.30
CA LEU A 30 6.25 2.60 3.42
C LEU A 30 7.63 2.14 2.94
N PHE A 31 7.69 1.34 1.88
CA PHE A 31 8.96 0.91 1.28
C PHE A 31 9.81 2.08 0.79
N VAL A 32 9.18 3.11 0.20
CA VAL A 32 9.87 4.35 -0.21
C VAL A 32 10.46 5.15 0.98
N CYS A 33 9.91 4.96 2.18
CA CYS A 33 10.33 5.73 3.35
C CYS A 33 11.15 4.92 4.36
N ILE A 34 11.19 3.59 4.23
CA ILE A 34 11.69 2.68 5.28
C ILE A 34 13.19 2.82 5.54
N ASP A 35 13.92 3.33 4.57
CA ASP A 35 15.35 3.63 4.61
C ASP A 35 15.64 5.07 5.11
N GLU A 36 14.60 5.80 5.55
CA GLU A 36 14.61 7.20 5.93
C GLU A 36 15.08 8.17 4.82
N LYS A 37 15.19 7.70 3.57
CA LYS A 37 15.61 8.48 2.41
C LYS A 37 14.58 8.32 1.30
N ILE A 38 13.67 9.28 1.24
CA ILE A 38 12.69 9.34 0.14
C ILE A 38 13.44 9.71 -1.15
N GLU A 39 13.72 8.72 -1.99
CA GLU A 39 14.29 8.94 -3.30
C GLU A 39 13.21 9.31 -4.32
N THR A 40 13.55 10.22 -5.23
CA THR A 40 12.57 10.72 -6.22
C THR A 40 12.21 9.63 -7.24
N GLU A 41 13.13 8.70 -7.52
CA GLU A 41 12.92 7.58 -8.46
C GLU A 41 11.90 6.56 -7.93
N GLU A 42 11.97 6.24 -6.64
CA GLU A 42 11.02 5.33 -5.97
C GLU A 42 9.62 5.94 -5.90
N MET A 43 9.54 7.23 -5.55
CA MET A 43 8.32 8.02 -5.59
C MET A 43 7.68 8.05 -6.99
N ASP A 44 8.48 8.19 -8.05
CA ASP A 44 7.99 8.19 -9.43
C ASP A 44 7.42 6.81 -9.83
N ILE A 45 8.05 5.70 -9.40
CA ILE A 45 7.53 4.34 -9.63
C ILE A 45 6.19 4.16 -8.93
N VAL A 46 6.08 4.58 -7.66
CA VAL A 46 4.82 4.48 -6.93
C VAL A 46 3.76 5.37 -7.58
N ARG A 47 4.10 6.57 -8.03
CA ARG A 47 3.16 7.46 -8.74
C ARG A 47 2.70 6.89 -10.08
N ASP A 48 3.62 6.37 -10.89
CA ASP A 48 3.29 5.76 -12.18
C ASP A 48 2.36 4.56 -11.97
N TRP A 49 2.70 3.68 -11.02
CA TRP A 49 1.85 2.57 -10.65
C TRP A 49 0.49 3.04 -10.11
N ALA A 50 0.48 4.04 -9.23
CA ALA A 50 -0.75 4.56 -8.65
C ALA A 50 -1.68 5.21 -9.70
N ASN A 51 -1.12 5.81 -10.75
CA ASN A 51 -1.88 6.30 -11.91
C ASN A 51 -2.50 5.17 -12.74
N THR A 52 -1.92 3.95 -12.72
CA THR A 52 -2.54 2.77 -13.35
C THR A 52 -3.71 2.20 -12.54
N LEU A 53 -3.83 2.56 -11.26
CA LEU A 53 -4.95 2.15 -10.43
C LEU A 53 -6.18 3.01 -10.72
N HIS A 54 -7.32 2.36 -10.93
CA HIS A 54 -8.61 3.06 -10.92
C HIS A 54 -8.92 3.53 -9.49
N TRP A 55 -8.55 4.77 -9.20
CA TRP A 55 -8.80 5.43 -7.91
C TRP A 55 -10.22 5.99 -7.85
N ASN A 56 -11.01 5.53 -6.87
CA ASN A 56 -12.40 5.94 -6.71
C ASN A 56 -12.69 6.46 -5.29
N SER A 57 -11.71 7.12 -4.67
CA SER A 57 -11.88 7.76 -3.35
C SER A 57 -12.37 9.21 -3.48
N ALA A 58 -12.88 9.76 -2.39
CA ALA A 58 -13.36 11.15 -2.32
C ALA A 58 -12.22 12.18 -2.37
N ILE A 59 -10.98 11.75 -2.07
CA ILE A 59 -9.77 12.57 -2.11
C ILE A 59 -8.91 12.21 -3.32
N THR A 60 -8.11 13.18 -3.79
CA THR A 60 -7.21 12.92 -4.91
C THR A 60 -6.16 11.90 -4.49
N LEU A 61 -5.70 11.10 -5.45
CA LEU A 61 -4.64 10.11 -5.23
C LEU A 61 -3.40 10.77 -4.62
N GLN A 62 -3.05 11.97 -5.08
CA GLN A 62 -1.90 12.71 -4.59
C GLN A 62 -2.08 13.19 -3.14
N ASP A 63 -3.26 13.72 -2.78
CA ASP A 63 -3.58 14.07 -1.39
C ASP A 63 -3.51 12.84 -0.47
N TYR A 64 -3.99 11.69 -0.95
CA TYR A 64 -3.91 10.44 -0.21
C TYR A 64 -2.45 10.00 -0.01
N MET A 65 -1.63 10.06 -1.05
CA MET A 65 -0.21 9.71 -0.98
C MET A 65 0.52 10.59 0.04
N ASP A 66 0.29 11.90 0.04
CA ASP A 66 0.90 12.82 1.01
C ASP A 66 0.48 12.50 2.46
N ASP A 67 -0.80 12.19 2.71
CA ASP A 67 -1.29 11.79 4.04
C ASP A 67 -0.72 10.42 4.48
N ALA A 68 -0.67 9.45 3.56
CA ALA A 68 -0.11 8.12 3.80
C ALA A 68 1.41 8.17 4.03
N LEU A 69 2.15 8.99 3.29
CA LEU A 69 3.57 9.26 3.53
C LEU A 69 3.80 9.82 4.94
N GLY A 70 2.98 10.78 5.35
CA GLY A 70 3.01 11.31 6.71
C GLY A 70 2.84 10.22 7.78
N LYS A 71 1.88 9.31 7.57
CA LYS A 71 1.66 8.15 8.46
C LYS A 71 2.84 7.18 8.45
N CYS A 72 3.42 6.90 7.29
CA CYS A 72 4.58 6.02 7.15
C CYS A 72 5.79 6.60 7.92
N LEU A 73 6.08 7.89 7.75
CA LEU A 73 7.15 8.58 8.48
C LEU A 73 6.93 8.56 10.00
N ILE A 74 5.68 8.68 10.46
CA ILE A 74 5.33 8.56 11.88
C ILE A 74 5.55 7.12 12.37
N ALA A 75 5.15 6.11 11.59
CA ALA A 75 5.33 4.70 11.95
C ALA A 75 6.82 4.32 12.03
N ILE A 76 7.64 4.82 11.09
CA ILE A 76 9.09 4.63 11.10
C ILE A 76 9.71 5.28 12.34
N LYS A 77 9.33 6.51 12.66
CA LYS A 77 9.79 7.20 13.89
C LYS A 77 9.39 6.50 15.18
N GLN A 78 8.31 5.71 15.16
CA GLN A 78 7.84 4.94 16.31
C GLN A 78 8.36 3.50 16.31
N GLU A 79 9.19 3.11 15.33
CA GLU A 79 9.67 1.74 15.13
C GLU A 79 8.52 0.71 14.98
N GLU A 80 7.33 1.16 14.55
CA GLU A 80 6.13 0.33 14.38
C GLU A 80 5.89 -0.09 12.91
N THR A 81 6.93 0.02 12.07
CA THR A 81 6.90 -0.32 10.64
C THR A 81 6.37 -1.72 10.38
N GLU A 82 6.81 -2.72 11.16
CA GLU A 82 6.39 -4.11 11.02
C GLU A 82 4.90 -4.29 11.34
N CYS A 83 4.43 -3.64 12.41
CA CYS A 83 3.03 -3.66 12.83
C CYS A 83 2.13 -2.97 11.78
N PHE A 84 2.64 -1.91 11.17
CA PHE A 84 1.97 -1.20 10.08
C PHE A 84 1.79 -2.11 8.86
N ILE A 85 2.83 -2.81 8.41
CA ILE A 85 2.78 -3.75 7.28
C ILE A 85 1.76 -4.86 7.55
N GLN A 86 1.84 -5.49 8.73
CA GLN A 86 0.90 -6.55 9.10
C GLN A 86 -0.55 -6.06 9.14
N HIS A 87 -0.78 -4.87 9.69
CA HIS A 87 -2.10 -4.27 9.71
C HIS A 87 -2.63 -4.04 8.28
N ARG A 88 -1.82 -3.50 7.36
CA ARG A 88 -2.24 -3.28 5.96
C ARG A 88 -2.44 -4.58 5.19
N LEU A 89 -1.61 -5.59 5.40
CA LEU A 89 -1.80 -6.92 4.80
C LEU A 89 -3.07 -7.61 5.28
N SER A 90 -3.48 -7.40 6.53
CA SER A 90 -4.75 -7.90 7.06
C SER A 90 -5.96 -7.35 6.30
N HIS A 91 -5.87 -6.14 5.77
CA HIS A 91 -6.91 -5.53 4.92
C HIS A 91 -6.89 -6.04 3.48
N ILE A 92 -5.80 -6.67 3.03
CA ILE A 92 -5.70 -7.29 1.71
C ILE A 92 -6.25 -8.71 1.79
N VAL A 93 -7.50 -8.85 1.34
CA VAL A 93 -8.24 -10.13 1.35
C VAL A 93 -7.88 -10.97 0.12
N ASP A 94 -7.58 -10.31 -1.01
CA ASP A 94 -7.27 -10.99 -2.26
C ASP A 94 -5.80 -11.44 -2.35
N LYS A 95 -5.58 -12.74 -2.55
CA LYS A 95 -4.26 -13.31 -2.88
C LYS A 95 -3.53 -12.61 -4.04
N PRO A 96 -4.16 -12.35 -5.20
CA PRO A 96 -3.45 -11.68 -6.29
C PRO A 96 -3.04 -10.25 -5.93
N MET A 97 -3.74 -9.58 -5.01
CA MET A 97 -3.33 -8.28 -4.51
C MET A 97 -2.12 -8.38 -3.58
N ARG A 98 -2.00 -9.43 -2.76
CA ARG A 98 -0.80 -9.65 -1.95
C ARG A 98 0.44 -9.94 -2.80
N GLU A 99 0.30 -10.73 -3.85
CA GLU A 99 1.38 -10.97 -4.82
C GLU A 99 1.78 -9.68 -5.57
N LEU A 100 0.81 -8.83 -5.88
CA LEU A 100 1.06 -7.51 -6.44
C LEU A 100 1.86 -6.63 -5.45
N ALA A 101 1.52 -6.66 -4.16
CA ALA A 101 2.23 -5.92 -3.11
C ALA A 101 3.72 -6.28 -3.09
N VAL A 102 4.04 -7.58 -3.10
CA VAL A 102 5.44 -8.06 -3.14
C VAL A 102 6.13 -7.67 -4.43
N SER A 103 5.43 -7.79 -5.57
CA SER A 103 6.00 -7.40 -6.86
C SER A 103 6.35 -5.91 -6.91
N ILE A 104 5.49 -5.05 -6.34
CA ILE A 104 5.72 -3.61 -6.26
C ILE A 104 6.85 -3.30 -5.27
N ALA A 105 6.84 -3.92 -4.08
CA ALA A 105 7.90 -3.75 -3.10
C ALA A 105 9.26 -4.15 -3.70
N HIS A 106 9.34 -5.26 -4.45
CA HIS A 106 10.54 -5.63 -5.19
C HIS A 106 10.96 -4.57 -6.20
N ARG A 107 10.03 -4.05 -7.02
CA ARG A 107 10.36 -3.01 -8.01
C ARG A 107 10.84 -1.72 -7.37
N ILE A 108 10.33 -1.36 -6.20
CA ILE A 108 10.77 -0.17 -5.44
C ILE A 108 12.17 -0.42 -4.88
N SER A 109 12.39 -1.53 -4.18
CA SER A 109 13.71 -1.86 -3.62
C SER A 109 14.79 -2.12 -4.67
N GLU A 110 14.42 -2.52 -5.90
CA GLU A 110 15.37 -2.63 -7.01
C GLU A 110 15.64 -1.28 -7.70
N ALA A 111 14.81 -0.26 -7.47
CA ALA A 111 14.92 1.03 -8.15
C ALA A 111 16.14 1.83 -7.69
N ASN A 112 16.42 1.83 -6.38
CA ASN A 112 17.57 2.53 -5.79
C ASN A 112 18.90 1.76 -5.96
N GLY A 113 18.85 0.49 -6.40
CA GLY A 113 20.02 -0.37 -6.58
C GLY A 113 20.71 -0.79 -5.27
N GLU A 114 20.22 -0.35 -4.11
CA GLU A 114 20.72 -0.66 -2.77
C GLU A 114 19.59 -1.14 -1.86
N VAL A 115 19.36 -2.46 -1.84
CA VAL A 115 18.38 -3.05 -0.92
C VAL A 115 18.91 -3.02 0.52
N CYS A 116 18.34 -2.14 1.34
CA CYS A 116 18.67 -1.98 2.75
C CYS A 116 18.19 -3.18 3.60
N ASP A 117 18.81 -3.37 4.78
CA ASP A 117 18.41 -4.44 5.71
C ASP A 117 16.94 -4.32 6.16
N SER A 118 16.43 -3.09 6.29
CA SER A 118 15.02 -2.84 6.66
C SER A 118 14.05 -3.29 5.56
N GLU A 119 14.37 -3.02 4.30
CA GLU A 119 13.59 -3.46 3.15
C GLU A 119 13.59 -4.98 3.02
N LYS A 120 14.75 -5.63 3.20
CA LYS A 120 14.84 -7.10 3.18
C LYS A 120 13.97 -7.74 4.25
N ARG A 121 13.94 -7.16 5.45
CA ARG A 121 13.05 -7.64 6.53
C ARG A 121 11.59 -7.45 6.18
N ALA A 122 11.23 -6.29 5.65
CA ALA A 122 9.87 -6.00 5.22
C ALA A 122 9.40 -6.90 4.07
N LEU A 123 10.28 -7.16 3.08
CA LEU A 123 10.02 -8.11 1.97
C LEU A 123 9.84 -9.53 2.49
N ALA A 124 10.76 -10.01 3.34
CA ALA A 124 10.66 -11.33 3.93
C ALA A 124 9.37 -11.52 4.76
N MET A 125 8.91 -10.47 5.43
CA MET A 125 7.62 -10.47 6.13
C MET A 125 6.44 -10.54 5.16
N LEU A 126 6.45 -9.72 4.10
CA LEU A 126 5.42 -9.76 3.07
C LEU A 126 5.33 -11.14 2.42
N GLU A 127 6.46 -11.73 2.03
CA GLU A 127 6.53 -13.07 1.44
C GLU A 127 6.04 -14.17 2.40
N SER A 128 6.26 -14.02 3.70
CA SER A 128 5.80 -14.98 4.71
C SER A 128 4.29 -14.95 4.94
N GLU A 129 3.59 -13.88 4.52
CA GLU A 129 2.16 -13.67 4.75
C GLU A 129 1.29 -13.90 3.48
N ILE A 130 1.87 -14.43 2.38
CA ILE A 130 1.18 -14.77 1.11
C ILE A 130 0.78 -16.26 1.05
#